data_AF-A0A7S0JEY4-F1
#
_entry.id   AF-A0A7S0JEY4-F1
#
_cell.length_a   1.000
_cell.length_b   1.000
_cell.length_c   1.000
_cell.angle_alpha   90.00
_cell.angle_beta   90.00
_cell.angle_gamma   90.00
#
_symmetry.space_group_name_H-M   'P 1'
#
loop_
_entity.id
_entity.type
_entity.pdbx_description
1 polymer ?
#
loop_
_entity_poly.entity_id
_entity_poly.type
_entity_poly.pdbx_seq_one_letter_code
_entity_poly.pdbx_strand_id
1 'polypeptide(L)'
;SNKRGCFLFGNALADAQAMTDCVLYAKLMQQNCRWFDFEGCVFSEANMKSKDARDGEVGKEGSGRVAVHAKTALTHVYTLECNYNMGRLVNRLSHPHTPTGCDQNCS
;
A
#
# COMPACT_ATOMS: atom_id res chain seq x y z
N SER A 1 3.58 -5.32 -15.86
CA SER A 1 3.38 -3.86 -15.73
C SER A 1 4.25 -3.31 -14.62
N ASN A 2 5.12 -2.34 -14.91
CA ASN A 2 5.96 -1.72 -13.89
C ASN A 2 5.08 -0.80 -13.02
N LYS A 3 4.99 -1.04 -11.72
CA LYS A 3 4.16 -0.23 -10.81
C LYS A 3 4.83 1.12 -10.58
N ARG A 4 4.07 2.22 -10.62
CA ARG A 4 4.54 3.61 -10.46
C ARG A 4 3.88 4.24 -9.22
N GLY A 5 4.40 5.34 -8.71
CA GLY A 5 3.88 6.00 -7.51
C GLY A 5 4.18 5.26 -6.20
N CYS A 6 3.46 5.61 -5.13
CA CYS A 6 3.62 5.01 -3.81
C CYS A 6 2.43 4.10 -3.48
N PHE A 7 2.65 2.84 -3.11
CA PHE A 7 1.58 1.89 -2.85
C PHE A 7 1.95 0.90 -1.74
N LEU A 8 0.94 0.23 -1.16
CA LEU A 8 1.12 -0.72 -0.07
C LEU A 8 1.01 -2.16 -0.53
N PHE A 9 1.85 -3.02 0.05
CA PHE A 9 1.55 -4.43 0.21
C PHE A 9 1.04 -4.66 1.63
N GLY A 10 -0.22 -5.09 1.75
CA GLY A 10 -0.81 -5.51 3.01
C GLY A 10 -0.81 -7.02 3.18
N ASN A 11 -1.30 -7.47 4.33
CA ASN A 11 -1.57 -8.88 4.59
C ASN A 11 -3.03 -9.19 4.24
N ALA A 12 -3.26 -10.35 3.62
CA ALA A 12 -4.55 -10.98 3.53
C ALA A 12 -4.92 -11.54 4.91
N LEU A 13 -6.00 -11.02 5.49
CA LEU A 13 -6.48 -11.41 6.81
C LEU A 13 -7.71 -12.31 6.66
N ALA A 14 -7.82 -13.33 7.51
CA ALA A 14 -8.93 -14.27 7.46
C ALA A 14 -10.24 -13.67 8.00
N ASP A 15 -10.15 -12.79 8.99
CA ASP A 15 -11.30 -12.06 9.51
C ASP A 15 -11.73 -10.94 8.56
N ALA A 16 -13.01 -10.88 8.24
CA ALA A 16 -13.57 -9.97 7.26
C ALA A 16 -13.55 -8.50 7.71
N GLN A 17 -13.72 -8.24 9.02
CA GLN A 17 -13.66 -6.89 9.58
C GLN A 17 -12.21 -6.39 9.54
N ALA A 18 -11.27 -7.19 10.02
CA ALA A 18 -9.85 -6.86 9.97
C ALA A 18 -9.37 -6.66 8.52
N MET A 19 -9.83 -7.48 7.57
CA MET A 19 -9.51 -7.30 6.15
C MET A 19 -10.08 -5.98 5.61
N THR A 20 -11.31 -5.64 6.00
CA THR A 20 -11.94 -4.36 5.64
C THR A 20 -11.15 -3.19 6.19
N ASP A 21 -10.78 -3.22 7.47
CA ASP A 21 -9.96 -2.18 8.12
C ASP A 21 -8.58 -2.06 7.46
N CYS A 22 -7.96 -3.19 7.12
CA CYS A 22 -6.67 -3.27 6.45
C CYS A 22 -6.69 -2.53 5.10
N VAL A 23 -7.73 -2.74 4.29
CA VAL A 23 -7.90 -2.09 2.98
C VAL A 23 -8.38 -0.64 3.12
N LEU A 24 -9.26 -0.37 4.07
CA LEU A 24 -9.82 0.97 4.32
C LEU A 24 -8.72 1.97 4.68
N TYR A 25 -7.72 1.54 5.46
CA TYR A 25 -6.56 2.39 5.76
C TYR A 25 -5.84 2.87 4.49
N ALA A 26 -5.63 1.99 3.51
CA ALA A 26 -5.04 2.40 2.24
C ALA A 26 -5.95 3.36 1.46
N LYS A 27 -7.28 3.20 1.55
CA LYS A 27 -8.22 4.15 0.95
C LYS A 27 -8.14 5.53 1.61
N LEU A 28 -7.98 5.57 2.93
CA LEU A 28 -7.74 6.83 3.66
C LEU A 28 -6.42 7.47 3.23
N MET A 29 -5.36 6.68 3.04
CA MET A 29 -4.10 7.20 2.49
C MET A 29 -4.29 7.85 1.13
N GLN A 30 -5.12 7.28 0.24
CA GLN A 30 -5.42 7.91 -1.06
C GLN A 30 -6.03 9.32 -0.89
N GLN A 31 -6.91 9.51 0.09
CA GLN A 31 -7.56 10.80 0.32
C GLN A 31 -6.64 11.82 0.99
N ASN A 32 -5.58 11.37 1.66
CA ASN A 32 -4.69 12.21 2.46
C ASN A 32 -3.29 12.37 1.85
N CYS A 33 -2.94 11.57 0.84
CA CYS A 33 -1.62 11.57 0.22
C CYS A 33 -1.72 11.74 -1.28
N ARG A 34 -1.19 12.86 -1.78
CA ARG A 34 -1.25 13.29 -3.18
C ARG A 34 -0.70 12.25 -4.17
N TRP A 35 0.36 11.54 -3.79
CA TRP A 35 1.07 10.60 -4.67
C TRP A 35 0.82 9.12 -4.33
N PHE A 36 -0.17 8.85 -3.50
CA PHE A 36 -0.51 7.48 -3.12
C PHE A 36 -1.40 6.82 -4.18
N ASP A 37 -0.98 5.65 -4.66
CA ASP A 37 -1.69 4.86 -5.65
C ASP A 37 -2.39 3.67 -4.98
N PHE A 38 -3.68 3.85 -4.69
CA PHE A 38 -4.51 2.80 -4.11
C PHE A 38 -4.65 1.59 -5.04
N GLU A 39 -4.78 1.82 -6.35
CA GLU A 39 -4.91 0.75 -7.36
C GLU A 39 -3.63 -0.07 -7.48
N GLY A 40 -2.48 0.52 -7.11
CA GLY A 40 -1.20 -0.17 -7.01
C GLY A 40 -1.08 -1.11 -5.80
N CYS A 41 -1.96 -0.97 -4.80
CA CYS A 41 -1.89 -1.74 -3.56
C CYS A 41 -2.29 -3.20 -3.77
N VAL A 42 -1.73 -4.11 -2.96
CA VAL A 42 -2.04 -5.55 -3.05
C VAL A 42 -2.20 -6.14 -1.66
N PHE A 43 -3.33 -6.82 -1.46
CA PHE A 43 -3.72 -7.44 -0.19
C PHE A 43 -4.06 -8.93 -0.35
N SER A 44 -3.58 -9.57 -1.43
CA SER A 44 -3.92 -10.97 -1.73
C SER A 44 -2.99 -11.94 -1.01
N GLU A 45 -3.55 -13.10 -0.62
CA GLU A 45 -2.80 -14.19 0.00
C GLU A 45 -1.69 -14.71 -0.92
N ALA A 46 -1.95 -14.76 -2.24
CA ALA A 46 -0.95 -15.08 -3.25
C ALA A 46 0.28 -14.16 -3.16
N ASN A 47 0.09 -12.87 -2.85
CA ASN A 47 1.21 -11.94 -2.67
C ASN A 47 1.95 -12.14 -1.35
N MET A 48 1.28 -12.62 -0.30
CA MET A 48 1.93 -12.98 0.97
C MET A 48 2.75 -14.26 0.87
N LYS A 49 2.37 -15.19 -0.02
CA LYS A 49 3.04 -16.49 -0.17
C LYS A 49 3.97 -16.55 -1.37
N SER A 50 3.95 -15.58 -2.27
CA SER A 50 4.81 -15.58 -3.46
C SER A 50 6.29 -15.61 -3.06
N LYS A 51 7.05 -16.56 -3.60
CA LYS A 51 8.51 -16.64 -3.41
C LYS A 51 9.19 -15.51 -4.20
N ASP A 52 10.19 -14.85 -3.61
CA ASP A 52 11.06 -13.96 -4.39
C ASP A 52 11.99 -14.85 -5.24
N ALA A 53 12.09 -14.58 -6.54
CA ALA A 53 12.84 -15.41 -7.47
C ALA A 53 14.37 -15.36 -7.23
N ARG A 54 14.84 -14.41 -6.40
CA ARG A 54 16.26 -14.22 -6.06
C ARG A 54 16.70 -15.05 -4.85
N ASP A 55 15.79 -15.37 -3.94
CA ASP A 55 16.07 -16.11 -2.70
C ASP A 55 15.42 -17.50 -2.79
N GLY A 56 16.01 -18.37 -3.61
CA GLY A 56 15.47 -19.64 -4.11
C GLY A 56 14.88 -20.64 -3.10
N GLU A 57 14.84 -20.35 -1.80
CA GLU A 57 14.27 -21.25 -0.78
C GLU A 57 13.30 -20.58 0.22
N VAL A 58 13.25 -19.24 0.36
CA VAL A 58 12.43 -18.59 1.39
C VAL A 58 11.20 -17.91 0.77
N GLY A 59 10.00 -18.47 1.01
CA GLY A 59 8.75 -17.82 0.65
C GLY A 59 8.53 -16.51 1.42
N LYS A 60 7.62 -15.65 0.96
CA LYS A 60 7.26 -14.39 1.66
C LYS A 60 6.60 -14.58 3.05
N GLU A 61 6.51 -15.80 3.57
CA GLU A 61 6.41 -16.03 5.02
C GLU A 61 7.55 -15.31 5.79
N GLY A 62 8.70 -15.09 5.13
CA GLY A 62 9.80 -14.26 5.62
C GLY A 62 9.70 -12.76 5.30
N SER A 63 8.62 -12.29 4.66
CA SER A 63 8.43 -10.85 4.47
C SER A 63 8.23 -10.18 5.82
N GLY A 64 8.94 -9.08 6.08
CA GLY A 64 8.89 -8.38 7.37
C GLY A 64 7.47 -8.11 7.87
N ARG A 65 6.54 -7.73 6.97
CA ARG A 65 5.14 -7.50 7.36
C ARG A 65 4.38 -8.76 7.77
N VAL A 66 4.70 -9.91 7.17
CA VAL A 66 4.04 -11.20 7.46
C VAL A 66 4.55 -11.72 8.81
N ALA A 67 5.87 -11.65 9.03
CA ALA A 67 6.48 -12.03 10.29
C ALA A 67 6.03 -11.14 11.47
N VAL A 68 5.95 -9.81 11.25
CA VAL A 68 5.45 -8.88 12.28
C VAL A 68 3.99 -9.17 12.62
N HIS A 69 3.14 -9.37 11.62
CA HIS A 69 1.73 -9.73 11.86
C HIS A 69 1.61 -11.07 12.61
N ALA A 70 2.36 -12.10 12.21
CA ALA A 70 2.35 -13.39 12.89
C ALA A 70 2.75 -13.32 14.37
N LYS A 71 3.65 -12.38 14.72
CA LYS A 71 4.10 -12.19 16.12
C LYS A 71 3.22 -11.26 16.95
N THR A 72 2.47 -10.36 16.32
CA THR A 72 1.79 -9.25 17.02
C THR A 72 0.28 -9.23 16.84
N ALA A 73 -0.25 -9.96 15.86
CA ALA A 73 -1.64 -9.93 15.43
C ALA A 73 -2.17 -8.54 15.02
N LEU A 74 -1.28 -7.56 14.75
CA LEU A 74 -1.69 -6.22 14.32
C LEU A 74 -2.29 -6.24 12.91
N THR A 75 -3.46 -5.63 12.75
CA THR A 75 -4.16 -5.48 11.45
C THR A 75 -3.36 -4.59 10.49
N HIS A 76 -2.80 -3.49 10.99
CA HIS A 76 -2.16 -2.44 10.20
C HIS A 76 -0.66 -2.66 10.08
N VAL A 77 -0.27 -3.67 9.30
CA VAL A 77 1.14 -3.94 8.99
C VAL A 77 1.32 -3.99 7.49
N TYR A 78 2.13 -3.08 6.95
CA TYR A 78 2.28 -2.87 5.52
C TYR A 78 3.74 -2.75 5.11
N THR A 79 4.03 -3.14 3.87
CA THR A 79 5.25 -2.71 3.17
C THR A 79 4.88 -1.56 2.26
N LEU A 80 5.48 -0.38 2.47
CA LEU A 80 5.33 0.78 1.58
C LEU A 80 6.40 0.72 0.50
N GLU A 81 5.97 0.68 -0.76
CA GLU A 81 6.83 0.82 -1.93
C GLU A 81 6.69 2.23 -2.49
N CYS A 82 7.82 2.84 -2.84
CA CYS A 82 7.88 4.17 -3.44
C CYS A 82 8.68 4.10 -4.74
N ASN A 83 8.05 4.34 -5.89
CA ASN A 83 8.75 4.47 -7.16
C ASN A 83 9.15 5.95 -7.40
N TYR A 84 10.36 6.18 -7.90
CA TYR A 84 10.82 7.49 -8.37
C TYR A 84 9.96 8.06 -9.50
N ASN A 85 9.35 7.18 -10.29
CA ASN A 85 8.37 7.57 -11.30
C ASN A 85 7.03 7.85 -10.64
N MET A 86 6.53 9.08 -10.80
CA MET A 86 5.21 9.47 -10.31
C MET A 86 4.12 8.53 -10.86
N GLY A 87 3.12 8.27 -10.01
CA GLY A 87 1.94 7.47 -10.36
C GLY A 87 1.13 8.11 -11.49
N ARG A 88 0.26 7.32 -12.12
CA ARG A 88 -0.58 7.80 -13.23
C ARG A 88 -1.65 8.80 -12.76
N LEU A 89 -2.05 8.70 -11.50
CA LEU A 89 -3.05 9.54 -10.85
C LEU A 89 -2.38 10.36 -9.75
N VAL A 90 -2.84 11.59 -9.61
CA VAL A 90 -2.47 12.51 -8.52
C VAL A 90 -3.76 12.81 -7.75
N ASN A 91 -3.82 12.41 -6.49
CA ASN A 91 -5.02 12.58 -5.69
C ASN A 91 -5.24 14.05 -5.36
N ARG A 92 -6.47 14.53 -5.54
CA ARG A 92 -6.89 15.85 -5.08
C ARG A 92 -7.11 15.79 -3.58
N LEU A 93 -6.33 16.57 -2.84
CA LEU A 93 -6.46 16.68 -1.40
C LEU A 93 -7.48 17.77 -1.05
N SER A 94 -8.10 17.65 0.12
CA SER A 94 -8.97 18.72 0.65
C SER A 94 -8.14 19.96 1.02
N HIS A 95 -8.77 21.12 0.96
CA HIS A 95 -8.16 22.46 1.03
C HIS A 95 -7.19 22.74 2.22
N PRO A 96 -7.27 22.11 3.41
CA PRO A 96 -6.22 22.31 4.42
C PRO A 96 -4.92 21.50 4.18
N HIS A 97 -4.92 20.53 3.27
CA HIS A 97 -3.80 19.60 3.05
C HIS A 97 -3.13 19.74 1.67
N THR A 98 -3.56 20.71 0.86
CA THR A 98 -2.91 21.03 -0.40
C THR A 98 -1.59 21.78 -0.14
N PRO A 99 -0.42 21.29 -0.62
CA PRO A 99 0.81 22.05 -0.59
C PRO A 99 0.65 23.33 -1.41
N THR A 100 1.11 24.45 -0.87
CA THR A 100 1.04 25.77 -1.53
C THR A 100 1.64 25.70 -2.93
N GLY A 101 0.88 26.12 -3.95
CA GLY A 101 1.33 26.14 -5.36
C GLY A 101 1.07 24.86 -6.16
N CYS A 102 0.52 23.80 -5.56
CA CYS A 102 0.34 22.51 -6.25
C CYS A 102 -0.97 22.38 -7.06
N ASP A 103 -1.95 23.27 -6.85
CA ASP A 103 -3.28 23.22 -7.47
C ASP A 103 -3.69 24.53 -8.21
N GLN A 104 -2.75 25.45 -8.44
CA GLN A 104 -3.04 26.78 -9.01
C GLN A 104 -3.41 26.79 -10.50
N ASN A 105 -3.32 25.66 -11.22
CA ASN A 105 -3.52 25.57 -12.67
C ASN A 105 -4.59 24.56 -13.12
N CYS A 106 -5.43 24.03 -12.21
CA CYS A 106 -6.52 23.12 -12.61
C CYS A 106 -7.84 23.90 -12.65
N SER A 107 -8.04 24.64 -13.75
CA SER A 107 -9.33 25.22 -14.17
C SER A 107 -10.20 24.18 -14.85
#